data_AF-A0A945GBU9-F1
#
_entry.id   AF-A0A945GBU9-F1
#
_cell.length_a   1.000
_cell.length_b   1.000
_cell.length_c   1.000
_cell.angle_alpha   90.00
_cell.angle_beta   90.00
_cell.angle_gamma   90.00
#
_symmetry.space_group_name_H-M   'P 1'
#
loop_
_entity.id
_entity.type
_entity.pdbx_description
1 polymer ?
#
loop_
_entity_poly.entity_id
_entity_poly.type
_entity_poly.pdbx_seq_one_letter_code
_entity_poly.pdbx_strand_id
1 'polypeptide(L)'
;TGMGILESAIEGISGKEISGVVAFKLYDTYGFPVDLTADVARERSLTVDMDGFEAEMTLQRERARKAGDFDSKKSTITIENSTEFLGYEQFKNSAIISAIIKDNKSVDSLNEGEEAIVVIDKSSFYGESGGQSGDHGTLSKNGAQFKVTDTQKQASNAFEHHGIQAKGALQVGDAVEASIDQDRRKKIMNNHSATHLLHEALRQVLGDQVNQKGSLVESEKLRFDFSHDEVVSRANLDKVEVIVNEQILGNTQVITEETDIKTAKKKGAMALFGEKYGDMVRVLSMGDDNFSVELCGGTHVQRLGDIGRFKVISEGGIAAGVRRIEAVTGIDAYQLDKKNENTLSMIASLTKSSNSMALDKVKQLISNQKNLEKQIAVFQKQLASDQGDSLLSKATEVKGVKILATEVKGVPAKDLRDLADKLKDKLGSAIVVLAVVSDKKVSLVAAVTKNLMDKYQAGNILNHVATQVGGKGGGRADMAQGGGTEPEKLPMALSSIKDLL
;
A
#
# COMPACT_ATOMS: atom_id res chain seq x y z
N THR A 1 16.45 -10.46 -4.62
CA THR A 1 15.49 -10.26 -3.50
C THR A 1 15.17 -8.78 -3.41
N GLY A 2 14.06 -8.37 -2.78
CA GLY A 2 13.78 -6.94 -2.54
C GLY A 2 14.94 -6.24 -1.80
N MET A 3 15.59 -6.97 -0.89
CA MET A 3 16.81 -6.54 -0.19
C MET A 3 17.99 -6.28 -1.13
N GLY A 4 18.27 -7.19 -2.08
CA GLY A 4 19.38 -7.02 -3.02
C GLY A 4 19.16 -5.89 -4.04
N ILE A 5 17.90 -5.57 -4.36
CA ILE A 5 17.56 -4.42 -5.21
C ILE A 5 17.69 -3.12 -4.42
N LEU A 6 17.26 -3.11 -3.15
CA LEU A 6 17.51 -1.97 -2.26
C LEU A 6 19.01 -1.74 -2.07
N GLU A 7 19.81 -2.78 -1.89
CA GLU A 7 21.27 -2.66 -1.80
C GLU A 7 21.90 -2.10 -3.08
N SER A 8 21.49 -2.60 -4.25
CA SER A 8 21.94 -2.06 -5.54
C SER A 8 21.51 -0.60 -5.74
N ALA A 9 20.30 -0.27 -5.30
CA ALA A 9 19.78 1.10 -5.37
C ALA A 9 20.55 2.04 -4.44
N ILE A 10 20.95 1.58 -3.25
CA ILE A 10 21.77 2.31 -2.28
C ILE A 10 23.22 2.50 -2.77
N GLU A 11 23.81 1.50 -3.43
CA GLU A 11 25.16 1.59 -3.99
C GLU A 11 25.30 2.63 -5.12
N GLY A 12 24.21 2.94 -5.82
CA GLY A 12 24.18 3.89 -6.92
C GLY A 12 23.91 5.35 -6.54
N ILE A 13 23.68 5.67 -5.25
CA ILE A 13 23.26 7.01 -4.82
C ILE A 13 24.47 7.91 -4.58
N SER A 14 24.46 9.09 -5.19
CA SER A 14 25.39 10.18 -4.88
C SER A 14 24.74 11.14 -3.87
N GLY A 15 24.72 10.76 -2.59
CA GLY A 15 24.10 11.60 -1.55
C GLY A 15 23.75 10.86 -0.26
N LYS A 16 22.98 11.52 0.60
CA LYS A 16 22.46 10.95 1.87
C LYS A 16 20.96 10.63 1.83
N GLU A 17 20.31 10.74 0.69
CA GLU A 17 18.86 10.63 0.56
C GLU A 17 18.48 9.70 -0.60
N ILE A 18 17.59 8.74 -0.33
CA ILE A 18 16.95 7.88 -1.32
C ILE A 18 15.78 8.65 -1.90
N SER A 19 15.81 8.93 -3.21
CA SER A 19 14.73 9.66 -3.88
C SER A 19 13.38 8.95 -3.75
N GLY A 20 12.29 9.72 -3.65
CA GLY A 20 10.93 9.20 -3.58
C GLY A 20 10.56 8.25 -4.74
N VAL A 21 11.11 8.47 -5.93
CA VAL A 21 10.91 7.62 -7.13
C VAL A 21 11.46 6.21 -6.93
N VAL A 22 12.65 6.08 -6.32
CA VAL A 22 13.27 4.78 -6.04
C VAL A 22 12.52 4.05 -4.94
N ALA A 23 12.15 4.77 -3.87
CA ALA A 23 11.32 4.23 -2.79
C ALA A 23 9.94 3.77 -3.30
N PHE A 24 9.32 4.54 -4.19
CA PHE A 24 8.07 4.20 -4.85
C PHE A 24 8.23 2.95 -5.72
N LYS A 25 9.29 2.84 -6.51
CA LYS A 25 9.54 1.65 -7.34
C LYS A 25 9.72 0.38 -6.50
N LEU A 26 10.43 0.48 -5.37
CA LEU A 26 10.57 -0.62 -4.41
C LEU A 26 9.22 -1.06 -3.85
N TYR A 27 8.36 -0.10 -3.50
CA TYR A 27 7.00 -0.35 -3.02
C TYR A 27 6.08 -0.93 -4.10
N ASP A 28 5.94 -0.25 -5.23
CA ASP A 28 4.96 -0.54 -6.28
C ASP A 28 5.33 -1.77 -7.10
N THR A 29 6.58 -1.85 -7.58
CA THR A 29 7.01 -2.92 -8.48
C THR A 29 7.41 -4.19 -7.73
N TYR A 30 8.02 -4.04 -6.55
CA TYR A 30 8.64 -5.15 -5.82
C TYR A 30 7.95 -5.46 -4.49
N GLY A 31 6.90 -4.71 -4.12
CA GLY A 31 6.13 -4.94 -2.90
C GLY A 31 6.92 -4.68 -1.62
N PHE A 32 8.00 -3.90 -1.68
CA PHE A 32 8.89 -3.63 -0.56
C PHE A 32 8.44 -2.36 0.18
N PRO A 33 7.95 -2.46 1.44
CA PRO A 33 7.33 -1.33 2.11
C PRO A 33 8.26 -0.12 2.27
N VAL A 34 7.69 1.09 2.14
CA VAL A 34 8.45 2.34 2.31
C VAL A 34 9.02 2.47 3.73
N ASP A 35 8.30 1.98 4.73
CA ASP A 35 8.75 1.98 6.14
C ASP A 35 10.02 1.14 6.32
N LEU A 36 10.08 -0.03 5.68
CA LEU A 36 11.26 -0.91 5.66
C LEU A 36 12.42 -0.29 4.88
N THR A 37 12.11 0.42 3.77
CA THR A 37 13.09 1.20 3.03
C THR A 37 13.70 2.29 3.90
N ALA A 38 12.86 2.99 4.67
CA ALA A 38 13.27 4.05 5.59
C ALA A 38 14.07 3.51 6.79
N ASP A 39 13.71 2.34 7.31
CA ASP A 39 14.45 1.70 8.41
C ASP A 39 15.85 1.25 7.97
N VAL A 40 15.97 0.63 6.79
CA VAL A 40 17.27 0.22 6.23
C VAL A 40 18.13 1.41 5.81
N ALA A 41 17.50 2.48 5.29
CA ALA A 41 18.18 3.74 5.04
C ALA A 41 18.76 4.31 6.34
N ARG A 42 17.98 4.30 7.43
CA ARG A 42 18.39 4.82 8.74
C ARG A 42 19.59 4.06 9.32
N GLU A 43 19.62 2.73 9.18
CA GLU A 43 20.77 1.90 9.58
C GLU A 43 22.06 2.28 8.85
N ARG A 44 21.95 2.82 7.63
CA ARG A 44 23.09 3.26 6.80
C ARG A 44 23.30 4.78 6.82
N SER A 45 22.68 5.50 7.77
CA SER A 45 22.75 6.97 7.87
C SER A 45 22.24 7.71 6.62
N LEU A 46 21.28 7.10 5.91
CA LEU A 46 20.55 7.67 4.79
C LEU A 46 19.12 8.05 5.20
N THR A 47 18.53 9.01 4.50
CA THR A 47 17.11 9.39 4.60
C THR A 47 16.34 8.91 3.38
N VAL A 48 15.01 8.87 3.48
CA VAL A 48 14.11 8.64 2.33
C VAL A 48 13.33 9.93 2.12
N ASP A 49 13.27 10.39 0.88
CA ASP A 49 12.41 11.48 0.46
C ASP A 49 10.95 11.03 0.46
N MET A 50 10.30 11.21 1.62
CA MET A 50 8.90 10.82 1.83
C MET A 50 7.92 11.71 1.06
N ASP A 51 8.28 12.98 0.84
CA ASP A 51 7.44 13.92 0.09
C ASP A 51 7.40 13.52 -1.39
N GLY A 52 8.55 13.16 -1.97
CA GLY A 52 8.64 12.60 -3.32
C GLY A 52 7.98 11.23 -3.46
N PHE A 53 8.02 10.39 -2.42
CA PHE A 53 7.29 9.11 -2.41
C PHE A 53 5.78 9.34 -2.45
N GLU A 54 5.25 10.24 -1.62
CA GLU A 54 3.81 10.53 -1.60
C GLU A 54 3.36 11.25 -2.88
N ALA A 55 4.24 12.04 -3.50
CA ALA A 55 4.01 12.61 -4.83
C ALA A 55 3.87 11.52 -5.91
N GLU A 56 4.74 10.49 -5.92
CA GLU A 56 4.61 9.36 -6.84
C GLU A 56 3.38 8.47 -6.52
N MET A 57 3.04 8.26 -5.25
CA MET A 57 1.78 7.62 -4.84
C MET A 57 0.56 8.39 -5.34
N THR A 58 0.62 9.73 -5.28
CA THR A 58 -0.43 10.61 -5.80
C THR A 58 -0.50 10.52 -7.32
N LEU A 59 0.64 10.56 -8.02
CA LEU A 59 0.71 10.37 -9.47
C LEU A 59 0.24 8.98 -9.90
N GLN A 60 0.49 7.94 -9.11
CA GLN A 60 -0.04 6.59 -9.35
C GLN A 60 -1.55 6.55 -9.16
N ARG A 61 -2.07 7.14 -8.07
CA ARG A 61 -3.51 7.29 -7.84
C ARG A 61 -4.17 8.10 -8.95
N GLU A 62 -3.51 9.14 -9.44
CA GLU A 62 -3.97 9.95 -10.58
C GLU A 62 -3.86 9.21 -11.90
N ARG A 63 -2.80 8.44 -12.15
CA ARG A 63 -2.69 7.56 -13.32
C ARG A 63 -3.75 6.47 -13.28
N ALA A 64 -4.06 5.90 -12.12
CA ALA A 64 -5.15 4.95 -11.92
C ALA A 64 -6.52 5.61 -12.07
N ARG A 65 -6.67 6.87 -11.65
CA ARG A 65 -7.88 7.68 -11.88
C ARG A 65 -8.04 8.07 -13.34
N LYS A 66 -6.97 8.45 -14.04
CA LYS A 66 -6.93 8.75 -15.48
C LYS A 66 -7.09 7.49 -16.34
N ALA A 67 -6.58 6.35 -15.89
CA ALA A 67 -6.88 5.04 -16.46
C ALA A 67 -8.34 4.63 -16.20
N GLY A 68 -8.96 5.13 -15.13
CA GLY A 68 -10.40 5.05 -14.87
C GLY A 68 -11.23 6.17 -15.52
N ASP A 69 -10.59 7.15 -16.16
CA ASP A 69 -11.22 8.26 -16.89
C ASP A 69 -11.27 7.85 -18.38
N PHE A 70 -11.99 6.76 -18.63
CA PHE A 70 -12.16 6.12 -19.93
C PHE A 70 -13.04 6.92 -20.90
N ASP A 71 -13.37 8.17 -20.58
CA ASP A 71 -14.23 9.02 -21.41
C ASP A 71 -13.46 9.68 -22.58
N SER A 72 -12.12 9.62 -22.57
CA SER A 72 -11.27 10.26 -23.59
C SER A 72 -11.04 9.43 -24.88
N LYS A 73 -11.55 8.19 -24.96
CA LYS A 73 -11.41 7.31 -26.14
C LYS A 73 -12.72 6.90 -26.81
N LYS A 74 -13.87 7.47 -26.40
CA LYS A 74 -15.13 7.21 -27.12
C LYS A 74 -15.05 7.85 -28.51
N SER A 75 -15.21 7.03 -29.55
CA SER A 75 -15.33 7.59 -30.89
C SER A 75 -16.56 8.49 -30.93
N THR A 76 -16.42 9.66 -31.58
CA THR A 76 -17.55 10.58 -31.76
C THR A 76 -18.47 10.13 -32.91
N ILE A 77 -18.09 9.08 -33.63
CA ILE A 77 -18.84 8.54 -34.75
C ILE A 77 -19.89 7.58 -34.21
N THR A 78 -21.17 7.91 -34.40
CA THR A 78 -22.26 6.98 -34.08
C THR A 78 -22.38 5.93 -35.18
N ILE A 79 -22.30 4.66 -34.80
CA ILE A 79 -22.57 3.54 -35.69
C ILE A 79 -24.06 3.20 -35.59
N GLU A 80 -24.78 3.27 -36.70
CA GLU A 80 -26.24 3.04 -36.73
C GLU A 80 -26.61 1.56 -36.54
N ASN A 81 -25.83 0.64 -37.11
CA ASN A 81 -26.12 -0.78 -37.07
C ASN A 81 -25.56 -1.43 -35.80
N SER A 82 -26.39 -2.18 -35.09
CA SER A 82 -25.97 -3.00 -33.95
C SER A 82 -25.09 -4.17 -34.38
N THR A 83 -24.16 -4.59 -33.51
CA THR A 83 -23.42 -5.85 -33.68
C THR A 83 -24.21 -7.00 -33.06
N GLU A 84 -24.38 -8.10 -33.79
CA GLU A 84 -24.95 -9.34 -33.24
C GLU A 84 -23.94 -9.99 -32.28
N PHE A 85 -24.27 -10.08 -31.00
CA PHE A 85 -23.38 -10.65 -30.00
C PHE A 85 -23.51 -12.17 -29.92
N LEU A 86 -22.43 -12.88 -30.23
CA LEU A 86 -22.35 -14.36 -30.21
C LEU A 86 -21.53 -14.89 -29.02
N GLY A 87 -20.96 -13.99 -28.22
CA GLY A 87 -19.96 -14.30 -27.20
C GLY A 87 -20.48 -15.00 -25.94
N TYR A 88 -21.78 -15.25 -25.83
CA TYR A 88 -22.35 -16.11 -24.78
C TYR A 88 -22.01 -17.59 -25.00
N GLU A 89 -21.95 -18.01 -26.27
CA GLU A 89 -21.77 -19.43 -26.63
C GLU A 89 -20.45 -19.67 -27.38
N GLN A 90 -19.93 -18.64 -28.05
CA GLN A 90 -18.83 -18.77 -28.99
C GLN A 90 -17.64 -17.90 -28.58
N PHE A 91 -16.44 -18.49 -28.55
CA PHE A 91 -15.19 -17.74 -28.37
C PHE A 91 -14.54 -17.31 -29.70
N LYS A 92 -15.10 -17.76 -30.82
CA LYS A 92 -14.68 -17.39 -32.16
C LYS A 92 -15.86 -17.39 -33.11
N ASN A 93 -15.87 -16.48 -34.07
CA ASN A 93 -16.88 -16.42 -35.11
C ASN A 93 -16.33 -15.81 -36.41
N SER A 94 -16.97 -16.12 -37.54
CA SER A 94 -16.77 -15.37 -38.78
C SER A 94 -17.62 -14.11 -38.77
N ALA A 95 -17.10 -13.02 -39.32
CA ALA A 95 -17.77 -11.72 -39.38
C ALA A 95 -17.34 -10.93 -40.62
N ILE A 96 -18.08 -9.87 -40.94
CA ILE A 96 -17.76 -8.91 -42.00
C ILE A 96 -17.43 -7.56 -41.35
N ILE A 97 -16.34 -6.92 -41.80
CA ILE A 97 -16.00 -5.55 -41.38
C ILE A 97 -17.03 -4.58 -41.94
N SER A 98 -17.79 -3.93 -41.07
CA SER A 98 -18.82 -2.95 -41.42
C SER A 98 -18.30 -1.51 -41.42
N ALA A 99 -17.31 -1.20 -40.58
CA ALA A 99 -16.66 0.10 -40.56
C ALA A 99 -15.23 0.02 -40.00
N ILE A 100 -14.38 0.94 -40.45
CA ILE A 100 -13.06 1.21 -39.88
C ILE A 100 -13.00 2.70 -39.56
N ILE A 101 -12.61 3.03 -38.33
CA ILE A 101 -12.47 4.41 -37.85
C ILE A 101 -11.04 4.64 -37.41
N LYS A 102 -10.40 5.65 -37.98
CA LYS A 102 -9.05 6.10 -37.63
C LYS A 102 -9.08 7.61 -37.38
N ASP A 103 -8.48 8.07 -36.28
CA ASP A 103 -8.44 9.49 -35.91
C ASP A 103 -9.83 10.18 -35.94
N ASN A 104 -10.86 9.48 -35.42
CA ASN A 104 -12.27 9.91 -35.47
C ASN A 104 -12.82 10.18 -36.88
N LYS A 105 -12.30 9.49 -37.90
CA LYS A 105 -12.80 9.54 -39.28
C LYS A 105 -13.01 8.13 -39.82
N SER A 106 -14.11 7.91 -40.53
CA SER A 106 -14.33 6.68 -41.28
C SER A 106 -13.33 6.58 -42.43
N VAL A 107 -12.71 5.41 -42.56
CA VAL A 107 -11.75 5.10 -43.63
C VAL A 107 -12.11 3.75 -44.26
N ASP A 108 -11.73 3.55 -45.52
CA ASP A 108 -12.06 2.32 -46.25
C ASP A 108 -11.08 1.17 -45.96
N SER A 109 -9.89 1.49 -45.46
CA SER A 109 -8.81 0.53 -45.24
C SER A 109 -7.90 0.89 -44.08
N LEU A 110 -7.25 -0.13 -43.52
CA LEU A 110 -6.24 -0.04 -42.46
C LEU A 110 -5.00 -0.83 -42.86
N ASN A 111 -3.81 -0.22 -42.76
CA ASN A 111 -2.52 -0.81 -43.10
C ASN A 111 -1.71 -1.18 -41.84
N GLU A 112 -0.68 -1.99 -42.03
CA GLU A 112 0.20 -2.45 -40.96
C GLU A 112 0.79 -1.29 -40.14
N GLY A 113 0.75 -1.43 -38.81
CA GLY A 113 1.21 -0.45 -37.84
C GLY A 113 0.18 0.64 -37.48
N GLU A 114 -0.98 0.67 -38.13
CA GLU A 114 -1.99 1.70 -37.87
C GLU A 114 -2.93 1.29 -36.72
N GLU A 115 -3.16 2.22 -35.79
CA GLU A 115 -4.18 2.13 -34.75
C GLU A 115 -5.54 2.58 -35.29
N ALA A 116 -6.60 1.85 -34.95
CA ALA A 116 -7.95 2.15 -35.38
C ALA A 116 -9.00 1.47 -34.50
N ILE A 117 -10.25 1.77 -34.78
CA ILE A 117 -11.42 1.06 -34.28
C ILE A 117 -12.02 0.29 -35.46
N VAL A 118 -12.20 -1.01 -35.30
CA VAL A 118 -12.86 -1.87 -36.30
C VAL A 118 -14.24 -2.25 -35.77
N VAL A 119 -15.25 -2.15 -36.63
CA VAL A 119 -16.62 -2.58 -36.33
C VAL A 119 -16.96 -3.73 -37.26
N ILE A 120 -17.58 -4.78 -36.69
CA ILE A 120 -18.01 -5.97 -37.41
C ILE A 120 -19.51 -6.21 -37.17
N ASP A 121 -20.15 -6.91 -38.10
CA ASP A 121 -21.59 -7.23 -38.05
C ASP A 121 -21.95 -8.23 -36.94
N LYS A 122 -21.08 -9.21 -36.66
CA LYS A 122 -21.25 -10.22 -35.60
C LYS A 122 -19.97 -10.38 -34.80
N SER A 123 -20.06 -10.49 -33.48
CA SER A 123 -18.86 -10.58 -32.63
C SER A 123 -19.01 -11.52 -31.44
N SER A 124 -17.97 -12.33 -31.23
CA SER A 124 -17.73 -13.05 -29.98
C SER A 124 -17.16 -12.16 -28.87
N PHE A 125 -16.66 -10.97 -29.19
CA PHE A 125 -16.12 -10.02 -28.22
C PHE A 125 -17.26 -9.35 -27.44
N TYR A 126 -17.14 -9.32 -26.12
CA TYR A 126 -18.02 -8.57 -25.24
C TYR A 126 -17.57 -7.11 -25.22
N GLY A 127 -18.47 -6.20 -25.56
CA GLY A 127 -18.25 -4.77 -25.37
C GLY A 127 -18.46 -4.37 -23.91
N GLU A 128 -17.51 -3.62 -23.35
CA GLU A 128 -17.52 -3.17 -21.96
C GLU A 128 -18.90 -2.62 -21.55
N SER A 129 -19.48 -3.24 -20.52
CA SER A 129 -20.79 -2.86 -19.98
C SER A 129 -21.11 -3.62 -18.69
N GLY A 130 -21.98 -3.06 -17.85
CA GLY A 130 -22.41 -3.70 -16.59
C GLY A 130 -21.28 -3.90 -15.57
N GLY A 131 -20.19 -3.11 -15.69
CA GLY A 131 -18.97 -3.27 -14.90
C GLY A 131 -18.00 -4.31 -15.43
N GLN A 132 -18.38 -5.15 -16.40
CA GLN A 132 -17.47 -6.08 -17.05
C GLN A 132 -16.63 -5.38 -18.12
N SER A 133 -15.31 -5.51 -18.01
CA SER A 133 -14.34 -5.01 -19.00
C SER A 133 -14.50 -5.66 -20.37
N GLY A 134 -14.19 -4.89 -21.42
CA GLY A 134 -14.23 -5.34 -22.81
C GLY A 134 -13.24 -6.46 -23.11
N ASP A 135 -13.54 -7.30 -24.10
CA ASP A 135 -12.62 -8.37 -24.50
C ASP A 135 -11.44 -7.90 -25.32
N HIS A 136 -10.38 -8.70 -25.24
CA HIS A 136 -9.20 -8.61 -26.10
C HIS A 136 -9.16 -9.82 -27.03
N GLY A 137 -8.33 -9.75 -28.07
CA GLY A 137 -8.19 -10.85 -29.02
C GLY A 137 -7.67 -10.40 -30.37
N THR A 138 -8.09 -11.09 -31.43
CA THR A 138 -7.67 -10.81 -32.80
C THR A 138 -8.81 -10.89 -33.79
N LEU A 139 -8.80 -9.99 -34.77
CA LEU A 139 -9.53 -10.14 -36.04
C LEU A 139 -8.51 -10.54 -37.10
N SER A 140 -8.77 -11.61 -37.84
CA SER A 140 -7.80 -12.12 -38.81
C SER A 140 -8.42 -12.52 -40.13
N LYS A 141 -7.69 -12.32 -41.23
CA LYS A 141 -7.97 -12.88 -42.54
C LYS A 141 -6.67 -13.37 -43.16
N ASN A 142 -6.73 -14.01 -44.32
CA ASN A 142 -5.55 -14.56 -44.97
C ASN A 142 -4.49 -13.46 -45.21
N GLY A 143 -3.36 -13.53 -44.51
CA GLY A 143 -2.26 -12.56 -44.61
C GLY A 143 -2.40 -11.27 -43.78
N ALA A 144 -3.50 -11.07 -43.04
CA ALA A 144 -3.70 -9.88 -42.21
C ALA A 144 -4.22 -10.20 -40.80
N GLN A 145 -3.77 -9.43 -39.81
CA GLN A 145 -4.14 -9.59 -38.42
C GLN A 145 -4.24 -8.24 -37.72
N PHE A 146 -5.40 -7.99 -37.11
CA PHE A 146 -5.66 -6.86 -36.25
C PHE A 146 -5.72 -7.33 -34.80
N LYS A 147 -4.91 -6.74 -33.93
CA LYS A 147 -4.85 -7.06 -32.51
C LYS A 147 -5.80 -6.14 -31.77
N VAL A 148 -6.89 -6.71 -31.25
CA VAL A 148 -7.87 -6.02 -30.42
C VAL A 148 -7.35 -5.94 -29.00
N THR A 149 -7.17 -4.73 -28.51
CA THR A 149 -6.69 -4.44 -27.15
C THR A 149 -7.79 -3.95 -26.22
N ASP A 150 -8.97 -3.64 -26.75
CA ASP A 150 -10.14 -3.24 -25.97
C ASP A 150 -11.40 -3.35 -26.86
N THR A 151 -12.56 -3.66 -26.25
CA THR A 151 -13.85 -3.70 -26.94
C THR A 151 -14.88 -2.87 -26.19
N GLN A 152 -15.40 -1.84 -26.84
CA GLN A 152 -16.34 -0.89 -26.24
C GLN A 152 -17.74 -1.01 -26.86
N LYS A 153 -18.78 -0.77 -26.06
CA LYS A 153 -20.18 -0.86 -26.52
C LYS A 153 -20.78 0.54 -26.67
N GLN A 154 -21.25 0.88 -27.88
CA GLN A 154 -22.03 2.10 -28.09
C GLN A 154 -23.49 1.93 -27.63
N ALA A 155 -24.18 3.06 -27.44
CA ALA A 155 -25.62 3.09 -27.14
C ALA A 155 -26.49 2.43 -28.23
N SER A 156 -26.01 2.36 -29.47
CA SER A 156 -26.64 1.65 -30.59
C SER A 156 -26.47 0.12 -30.54
N ASN A 157 -25.77 -0.42 -29.54
CA ASN A 157 -25.28 -1.81 -29.47
C ASN A 157 -24.25 -2.17 -30.55
N ALA A 158 -23.63 -1.19 -31.23
CA ALA A 158 -22.44 -1.43 -32.04
C ALA A 158 -21.22 -1.68 -31.14
N PHE A 159 -20.41 -2.68 -31.49
CA PHE A 159 -19.19 -3.01 -30.74
C PHE A 159 -17.96 -2.47 -31.48
N GLU A 160 -17.25 -1.59 -30.78
CA GLU A 160 -16.01 -0.95 -31.23
C GLU A 160 -14.82 -1.81 -30.79
N HIS A 161 -14.07 -2.36 -31.74
CA HIS A 161 -12.88 -3.15 -31.46
C HIS A 161 -11.65 -2.25 -31.63
N HIS A 162 -11.14 -1.72 -30.51
CA HIS A 162 -10.00 -0.83 -30.46
C HIS A 162 -8.70 -1.63 -30.53
N GLY A 163 -7.78 -1.23 -31.39
CA GLY A 163 -6.56 -2.00 -31.58
C GLY A 163 -5.61 -1.47 -32.64
N ILE A 164 -4.67 -2.33 -33.02
CA ILE A 164 -3.63 -2.04 -34.00
C ILE A 164 -3.58 -3.12 -35.08
N GLN A 165 -3.39 -2.70 -36.33
CA GLN A 165 -3.13 -3.61 -37.43
C GLN A 165 -1.71 -4.18 -37.30
N ALA A 166 -1.59 -5.36 -36.70
CA ALA A 166 -0.30 -5.97 -36.42
C ALA A 166 0.39 -6.51 -37.69
N LYS A 167 -0.39 -6.91 -38.71
CA LYS A 167 0.13 -7.48 -39.95
C LYS A 167 -0.79 -7.23 -41.13
N GLY A 168 -0.25 -6.89 -42.30
CA GLY A 168 -1.02 -6.78 -43.53
C GLY A 168 -2.06 -5.65 -43.50
N ALA A 169 -3.14 -5.77 -44.26
CA ALA A 169 -4.18 -4.73 -44.35
C ALA A 169 -5.60 -5.29 -44.25
N LEU A 170 -6.50 -4.50 -43.67
CA LEU A 170 -7.94 -4.73 -43.61
C LEU A 170 -8.70 -3.65 -44.40
N GLN A 171 -9.88 -3.98 -44.89
CA GLN A 171 -10.77 -3.12 -45.65
C GLN A 171 -12.21 -3.35 -45.21
N VAL A 172 -13.03 -2.31 -45.32
CA VAL A 172 -14.49 -2.45 -45.13
C VAL A 172 -15.03 -3.47 -46.14
N GLY A 173 -15.87 -4.40 -45.66
CA GLY A 173 -16.42 -5.50 -46.44
C GLY A 173 -15.59 -6.80 -46.40
N ASP A 174 -14.40 -6.80 -45.81
CA ASP A 174 -13.62 -8.03 -45.62
C ASP A 174 -14.34 -9.03 -44.71
N ALA A 175 -14.27 -10.31 -45.07
CA ALA A 175 -14.58 -11.40 -44.16
C ALA A 175 -13.38 -11.69 -43.25
N VAL A 176 -13.61 -11.71 -41.94
CA VAL A 176 -12.60 -11.95 -40.90
C VAL A 176 -13.05 -13.04 -39.93
N GLU A 177 -12.09 -13.77 -39.37
CA GLU A 177 -12.29 -14.59 -38.18
C GLU A 177 -11.97 -13.75 -36.94
N ALA A 178 -12.99 -13.54 -36.11
CA ALA A 178 -12.90 -12.88 -34.82
C ALA A 178 -12.65 -13.95 -33.74
N SER A 179 -11.57 -13.81 -32.96
CA SER A 179 -11.21 -14.75 -31.89
C SER A 179 -10.79 -13.98 -30.65
N ILE A 180 -11.48 -14.23 -29.52
CA ILE A 180 -11.15 -13.59 -28.24
C ILE A 180 -9.97 -14.28 -27.55
N ASP A 181 -9.34 -13.59 -26.61
CA ASP A 181 -8.45 -14.18 -25.61
C ASP A 181 -9.30 -14.99 -24.60
N GLN A 182 -9.33 -16.31 -24.79
CA GLN A 182 -10.15 -17.21 -23.99
C GLN A 182 -9.71 -17.29 -22.53
N ASP A 183 -8.40 -17.21 -22.25
CA ASP A 183 -7.90 -17.32 -20.89
C ASP A 183 -8.27 -16.07 -20.11
N ARG A 184 -8.12 -14.90 -20.73
CA ARG A 184 -8.60 -13.64 -20.17
C ARG A 184 -10.11 -13.66 -19.94
N ARG A 185 -10.89 -14.09 -20.93
CA ARG A 185 -12.35 -14.16 -20.84
C ARG A 185 -12.80 -15.06 -19.69
N LYS A 186 -12.20 -16.23 -19.53
CA LYS A 186 -12.55 -17.15 -18.43
C LYS A 186 -12.30 -16.52 -17.06
N LYS A 187 -11.17 -15.83 -16.87
CA LYS A 187 -10.90 -15.10 -15.62
C LYS A 187 -11.95 -14.03 -15.33
N ILE A 188 -12.36 -13.28 -16.37
CA ILE A 188 -13.44 -12.29 -16.26
C ILE A 188 -14.76 -12.96 -15.89
N MET A 189 -15.13 -14.06 -16.55
CA MET A 189 -16.35 -14.82 -16.23
C MET A 189 -16.34 -15.32 -14.79
N ASN A 190 -15.20 -15.82 -14.30
CA ASN A 190 -15.02 -16.25 -12.90
C ASN A 190 -15.25 -15.09 -11.93
N ASN A 191 -14.60 -13.96 -12.18
CA ASN A 191 -14.73 -12.76 -11.36
C ASN A 191 -16.16 -12.17 -11.43
N HIS A 192 -16.82 -12.24 -12.59
CA HIS A 192 -18.19 -11.76 -12.76
C HIS A 192 -19.17 -12.62 -11.96
N SER A 193 -19.12 -13.93 -12.13
CA SER A 193 -19.99 -14.85 -11.40
C SER A 193 -19.75 -14.77 -9.88
N ALA A 194 -18.49 -14.62 -9.45
CA ALA A 194 -18.18 -14.41 -8.04
C ALA A 194 -18.73 -13.08 -7.49
N THR A 195 -18.89 -12.05 -8.34
CA THR A 195 -19.48 -10.77 -7.94
C THR A 195 -20.95 -10.94 -7.54
N HIS A 196 -21.73 -11.75 -8.27
CA HIS A 196 -23.12 -12.06 -7.92
C HIS A 196 -23.23 -12.85 -6.61
N LEU A 197 -22.38 -13.86 -6.42
CA LEU A 197 -22.33 -14.63 -5.17
C LEU A 197 -21.94 -13.73 -3.99
N LEU A 198 -20.96 -12.83 -4.18
CA LEU A 198 -20.52 -11.87 -3.18
C LEU A 198 -21.64 -10.92 -2.78
N HIS A 199 -22.39 -10.39 -3.75
CA HIS A 199 -23.49 -9.47 -3.49
C HIS A 199 -24.55 -10.10 -2.59
N GLU A 200 -24.99 -11.32 -2.91
CA GLU A 200 -25.96 -12.03 -2.10
C GLU A 200 -25.40 -12.42 -0.72
N ALA A 201 -24.15 -12.90 -0.66
CA ALA A 201 -23.51 -13.22 0.63
C ALA A 201 -23.41 -12.01 1.55
N LEU A 202 -23.13 -10.81 1.00
CA LEU A 202 -23.14 -9.57 1.76
C LEU A 202 -24.54 -9.24 2.30
N ARG A 203 -25.59 -9.44 1.50
CA ARG A 203 -26.99 -9.22 1.94
C ARG A 203 -27.38 -10.16 3.07
N GLN A 204 -27.00 -11.43 2.99
CA GLN A 204 -27.29 -12.40 4.07
C GLN A 204 -26.55 -12.09 5.37
N VAL A 205 -25.31 -11.60 5.29
CA VAL A 205 -24.48 -11.34 6.48
C VAL A 205 -24.73 -9.95 7.08
N LEU A 206 -24.96 -8.93 6.25
CA LEU A 206 -25.06 -7.53 6.67
C LEU A 206 -26.50 -6.98 6.61
N GLY A 207 -27.41 -7.66 5.92
CA GLY A 207 -28.82 -7.29 5.77
C GLY A 207 -29.20 -6.84 4.36
N ASP A 208 -30.50 -6.89 4.06
CA ASP A 208 -31.10 -6.62 2.75
C ASP A 208 -30.87 -5.20 2.21
N GLN A 209 -30.51 -4.25 3.07
CA GLN A 209 -30.22 -2.87 2.69
C GLN A 209 -28.90 -2.72 1.92
N VAL A 210 -28.07 -3.77 1.86
CA VAL A 210 -26.88 -3.79 1.00
C VAL A 210 -27.30 -3.78 -0.46
N ASN A 211 -26.94 -2.72 -1.16
CA ASN A 211 -27.21 -2.54 -2.59
C ASN A 211 -25.94 -2.16 -3.32
N GLN A 212 -25.77 -2.66 -4.54
CA GLN A 212 -24.68 -2.26 -5.42
C GLN A 212 -24.68 -0.73 -5.69
N LYS A 213 -23.50 -0.12 -5.57
CA LYS A 213 -23.19 1.28 -5.91
C LYS A 213 -22.18 1.42 -7.04
N GLY A 214 -21.51 0.34 -7.40
CA GLY A 214 -20.52 0.29 -8.46
C GLY A 214 -19.94 -1.12 -8.59
N SER A 215 -19.52 -1.48 -9.80
CA SER A 215 -18.85 -2.75 -10.07
C SER A 215 -17.75 -2.54 -11.11
N LEU A 216 -16.68 -3.32 -10.99
CA LEU A 216 -15.66 -3.49 -12.02
C LEU A 216 -15.20 -4.94 -11.99
N VAL A 217 -15.20 -5.57 -13.15
CA VAL A 217 -14.82 -6.96 -13.36
C VAL A 217 -13.77 -7.03 -14.47
N GLU A 218 -12.55 -7.38 -14.07
CA GLU A 218 -11.39 -7.53 -14.93
C GLU A 218 -10.85 -8.97 -14.81
N SER A 219 -9.84 -9.32 -15.61
CA SER A 219 -9.20 -10.63 -15.51
C SER A 219 -8.42 -10.80 -14.21
N GLU A 220 -7.86 -9.72 -13.67
CA GLU A 220 -6.96 -9.75 -12.52
C GLU A 220 -7.70 -9.64 -11.19
N LYS A 221 -8.91 -9.06 -11.17
CA LYS A 221 -9.70 -8.84 -9.95
C LYS A 221 -11.15 -8.49 -10.25
N LEU A 222 -11.98 -8.57 -9.21
CA LEU A 222 -13.26 -7.88 -9.12
C LEU A 222 -13.24 -6.81 -8.04
N ARG A 223 -14.07 -5.80 -8.24
CA ARG A 223 -14.30 -4.68 -7.33
C ARG A 223 -15.79 -4.45 -7.20
N PHE A 224 -16.31 -4.54 -5.99
CA PHE A 224 -17.71 -4.38 -5.69
C PHE A 224 -17.94 -3.27 -4.67
N ASP A 225 -18.68 -2.24 -5.07
CA ASP A 225 -19.04 -1.12 -4.22
C ASP A 225 -20.48 -1.29 -3.74
N PHE A 226 -20.73 -1.11 -2.45
CA PHE A 226 -22.04 -1.39 -1.85
C PHE A 226 -22.41 -0.39 -0.76
N SER A 227 -23.72 -0.23 -0.52
CA SER A 227 -24.23 0.62 0.55
C SER A 227 -24.06 -0.03 1.92
N HIS A 228 -23.24 0.58 2.77
CA HIS A 228 -23.07 0.20 4.17
C HIS A 228 -22.37 1.33 4.94
N ASP A 229 -22.88 1.69 6.11
CA ASP A 229 -22.34 2.83 6.88
C ASP A 229 -21.14 2.44 7.75
N GLU A 230 -21.15 1.23 8.31
CA GLU A 230 -20.16 0.80 9.31
C GLU A 230 -18.98 0.05 8.69
N VAL A 231 -17.86 -0.05 9.41
CA VAL A 231 -16.75 -0.92 8.99
C VAL A 231 -17.18 -2.37 9.09
N VAL A 232 -17.03 -3.12 8.00
CA VAL A 232 -17.36 -4.55 8.02
C VAL A 232 -16.35 -5.27 8.91
N SER A 233 -16.83 -5.90 9.97
CA SER A 233 -15.96 -6.62 10.89
C SER A 233 -15.23 -7.76 10.18
N ARG A 234 -14.02 -8.09 10.64
CA ARG A 234 -13.25 -9.21 10.07
C ARG A 234 -14.04 -10.53 10.10
N ALA A 235 -14.76 -10.79 11.18
CA ALA A 235 -15.60 -11.98 11.31
C ALA A 235 -16.73 -12.03 10.28
N ASN A 236 -17.33 -10.88 9.93
CA ASN A 236 -18.35 -10.83 8.89
C ASN A 236 -17.74 -11.01 7.49
N LEU A 237 -16.56 -10.43 7.22
CA LEU A 237 -15.85 -10.66 5.96
C LEU A 237 -15.48 -12.14 5.77
N ASP A 238 -15.00 -12.79 6.85
CA ASP A 238 -14.67 -14.21 6.80
C ASP A 238 -15.94 -15.06 6.56
N LYS A 239 -17.09 -14.71 7.14
CA LYS A 239 -18.38 -15.37 6.84
C LYS A 239 -18.81 -15.20 5.38
N VAL A 240 -18.71 -13.98 4.85
CA VAL A 240 -19.03 -13.70 3.44
C VAL A 240 -18.14 -14.55 2.52
N GLU A 241 -16.83 -14.58 2.78
CA GLU A 241 -15.88 -15.39 2.01
C GLU A 241 -16.20 -16.89 2.09
N VAL A 242 -16.62 -17.40 3.25
CA VAL A 242 -17.07 -18.79 3.42
C VAL A 242 -18.31 -19.09 2.59
N ILE A 243 -19.36 -18.28 2.68
CA ILE A 243 -20.62 -18.49 1.94
C ILE A 243 -20.37 -18.55 0.43
N VAL A 244 -19.57 -17.61 -0.09
CA VAL A 244 -19.22 -17.59 -1.53
C VAL A 244 -18.48 -18.88 -1.93
N ASN A 245 -17.49 -19.31 -1.14
CA ASN A 245 -16.75 -20.52 -1.45
C ASN A 245 -17.59 -21.80 -1.27
N GLU A 246 -18.57 -21.82 -0.37
CA GLU A 246 -19.53 -22.94 -0.24
C GLU A 246 -20.41 -23.07 -1.48
N GLN A 247 -20.94 -21.96 -2.01
CA GLN A 247 -21.70 -21.95 -3.27
C GLN A 247 -20.85 -22.43 -4.45
N ILE A 248 -19.58 -22.00 -4.51
CA ILE A 248 -18.62 -22.46 -5.51
C ILE A 248 -18.40 -23.98 -5.41
N LEU A 249 -18.22 -24.51 -4.20
CA LEU A 249 -18.01 -25.94 -3.96
C LEU A 249 -19.26 -26.77 -4.27
N GLY A 250 -20.46 -26.22 -4.09
CA GLY A 250 -21.71 -26.85 -4.53
C GLY A 250 -21.76 -27.09 -6.04
N ASN A 251 -21.01 -26.29 -6.81
CA ASN A 251 -20.81 -26.45 -8.26
C ASN A 251 -22.11 -26.61 -9.04
N THR A 252 -23.15 -25.86 -8.65
CA THR A 252 -24.43 -25.87 -9.35
C THR A 252 -24.30 -25.26 -10.74
N GLN A 253 -25.25 -25.59 -11.62
CA GLN A 253 -25.30 -25.01 -12.96
C GLN A 253 -25.75 -23.55 -12.89
N VAL A 254 -25.09 -22.69 -13.66
CA VAL A 254 -25.53 -21.31 -13.89
C VAL A 254 -26.55 -21.33 -15.02
N ILE A 255 -27.73 -20.76 -14.76
CA ILE A 255 -28.84 -20.77 -15.71
C ILE A 255 -29.10 -19.34 -16.17
N THR A 256 -29.27 -19.15 -17.48
CA THR A 256 -29.59 -17.87 -18.08
C THR A 256 -30.82 -17.98 -18.95
N GLU A 257 -31.72 -17.00 -18.84
CA GLU A 257 -33.00 -16.96 -19.55
C GLU A 257 -33.25 -15.54 -20.06
N GLU A 258 -33.77 -15.41 -21.27
CA GLU A 258 -34.36 -14.15 -21.74
C GLU A 258 -35.88 -14.17 -21.51
N THR A 259 -36.38 -13.12 -20.85
CA THR A 259 -37.80 -13.02 -20.50
C THR A 259 -38.22 -11.56 -20.36
N ASP A 260 -39.52 -11.30 -20.22
CA ASP A 260 -40.02 -9.95 -19.96
C ASP A 260 -39.74 -9.50 -18.52
N ILE A 261 -39.64 -8.18 -18.30
CA ILE A 261 -39.29 -7.62 -16.98
C ILE A 261 -40.29 -7.98 -15.86
N LYS A 262 -41.57 -8.24 -16.18
CA LYS A 262 -42.56 -8.62 -15.16
C LYS A 262 -42.35 -10.07 -14.74
N THR A 263 -42.06 -10.96 -15.68
CA THR A 263 -41.74 -12.36 -15.39
C THR A 263 -40.43 -12.47 -14.62
N ALA A 264 -39.40 -11.70 -14.99
CA ALA A 264 -38.14 -11.65 -14.26
C ALA A 264 -38.33 -11.24 -12.78
N LYS A 265 -39.08 -10.15 -12.53
CA LYS A 265 -39.39 -9.70 -11.16
C LYS A 265 -40.15 -10.75 -10.34
N LYS A 266 -41.07 -11.49 -10.95
CA LYS A 266 -41.80 -12.58 -10.28
C LYS A 266 -40.88 -13.74 -9.86
N LYS A 267 -39.76 -13.95 -10.57
CA LYS A 267 -38.74 -14.94 -10.23
C LYS A 267 -37.78 -14.48 -9.13
N GLY A 268 -38.00 -13.28 -8.57
CA GLY A 268 -37.10 -12.70 -7.57
C GLY A 268 -35.87 -12.03 -8.16
N ALA A 269 -35.80 -11.85 -9.49
CA ALA A 269 -34.65 -11.21 -10.13
C ALA A 269 -34.47 -9.78 -9.62
N MET A 270 -33.32 -9.53 -9.01
CA MET A 270 -32.94 -8.19 -8.60
C MET A 270 -32.53 -7.37 -9.82
N ALA A 271 -33.08 -6.16 -9.92
CA ALA A 271 -32.63 -5.17 -10.88
C ALA A 271 -31.45 -4.40 -10.26
N LEU A 272 -30.35 -4.29 -11.00
CA LEU A 272 -29.20 -3.52 -10.57
C LEU A 272 -29.50 -2.01 -10.69
N PHE A 273 -29.04 -1.24 -9.71
CA PHE A 273 -29.36 0.18 -9.59
C PHE A 273 -28.78 0.99 -10.76
N GLY A 274 -29.61 1.78 -11.45
CA GLY A 274 -29.18 2.75 -12.45
C GLY A 274 -29.25 2.30 -13.91
N GLU A 275 -29.58 1.04 -14.19
CA GLU A 275 -29.69 0.54 -15.57
C GLU A 275 -31.11 0.73 -16.14
N LYS A 276 -31.17 1.15 -17.41
CA LYS A 276 -32.41 1.15 -18.19
C LYS A 276 -32.54 -0.19 -18.90
N TYR A 277 -33.52 -0.97 -18.51
CA TYR A 277 -33.83 -2.26 -19.13
C TYR A 277 -34.77 -2.09 -20.33
N GLY A 278 -34.52 -2.86 -21.39
CA GLY A 278 -35.44 -2.98 -22.53
C GLY A 278 -36.66 -3.85 -22.21
N ASP A 279 -37.48 -4.12 -23.23
CA ASP A 279 -38.69 -4.95 -23.09
C ASP A 279 -38.37 -6.41 -22.74
N MET A 280 -37.21 -6.90 -23.20
CA MET A 280 -36.65 -8.20 -22.86
C MET A 280 -35.40 -8.02 -21.99
N VAL A 281 -35.27 -8.84 -20.96
CA VAL A 281 -34.15 -8.85 -20.02
C VAL A 281 -33.57 -10.24 -19.89
N ARG A 282 -32.25 -10.30 -19.67
CA ARG A 282 -31.55 -11.55 -19.39
C ARG A 282 -31.45 -11.77 -17.89
N VAL A 283 -32.11 -12.81 -17.40
CA VAL A 283 -32.09 -13.26 -16.00
C VAL A 283 -30.99 -14.28 -15.84
N LEU A 284 -30.18 -14.09 -14.81
CA LEU A 284 -29.10 -14.96 -14.38
C LEU A 284 -29.49 -15.58 -13.04
N SER A 285 -29.44 -16.92 -12.94
CA SER A 285 -29.69 -17.66 -11.71
C SER A 285 -28.48 -18.52 -11.36
N MET A 286 -28.04 -18.44 -10.11
CA MET A 286 -26.84 -19.11 -9.60
C MET A 286 -27.09 -19.70 -8.20
N GLY A 287 -26.41 -20.80 -7.92
CA GLY A 287 -26.36 -21.40 -6.58
C GLY A 287 -27.53 -22.32 -6.28
N ASP A 288 -27.43 -23.04 -5.18
CA ASP A 288 -28.52 -23.90 -4.70
C ASP A 288 -29.75 -23.04 -4.37
N ASP A 289 -30.94 -23.56 -4.67
CA ASP A 289 -32.23 -22.88 -4.44
C ASP A 289 -32.32 -21.45 -4.99
N ASN A 290 -31.64 -21.18 -6.11
CA ASN A 290 -31.54 -19.85 -6.71
C ASN A 290 -30.95 -18.81 -5.75
N PHE A 291 -29.87 -19.18 -5.04
CA PHE A 291 -29.14 -18.31 -4.13
C PHE A 291 -29.02 -16.87 -4.63
N SER A 292 -28.55 -16.67 -5.87
CA SER A 292 -28.52 -15.35 -6.52
C SER A 292 -29.34 -15.37 -7.81
N VAL A 293 -30.28 -14.43 -7.95
CA VAL A 293 -31.07 -14.20 -9.16
C VAL A 293 -31.03 -12.72 -9.53
N GLU A 294 -30.39 -12.39 -10.65
CA GLU A 294 -30.14 -10.99 -11.04
C GLU A 294 -30.37 -10.77 -12.53
N LEU A 295 -30.65 -9.53 -12.91
CA LEU A 295 -30.63 -9.11 -14.31
C LEU A 295 -29.18 -8.81 -14.70
N CYS A 296 -28.61 -9.62 -15.61
CA CYS A 296 -27.22 -9.44 -16.04
C CYS A 296 -27.01 -9.81 -17.51
N GLY A 297 -26.50 -8.84 -18.27
CA GLY A 297 -26.08 -9.01 -19.66
C GLY A 297 -24.66 -9.55 -19.83
N GLY A 298 -23.92 -9.74 -18.74
CA GLY A 298 -22.52 -10.17 -18.77
C GLY A 298 -22.30 -11.64 -19.12
N THR A 299 -21.03 -11.99 -19.29
CA THR A 299 -20.60 -13.38 -19.50
C THR A 299 -20.31 -14.06 -18.16
N HIS A 300 -20.77 -15.30 -17.99
CA HIS A 300 -20.68 -16.04 -16.73
C HIS A 300 -20.19 -17.45 -16.96
N VAL A 301 -19.60 -18.04 -15.90
CA VAL A 301 -19.25 -19.45 -15.89
C VAL A 301 -20.46 -20.35 -16.16
N GLN A 302 -20.23 -21.57 -16.64
CA GLN A 302 -21.30 -22.55 -16.86
C GLN A 302 -21.71 -23.22 -15.54
N ARG A 303 -20.76 -23.44 -14.64
CA ARG A 303 -21.01 -23.97 -13.30
C ARG A 303 -20.20 -23.20 -12.27
N LEU A 304 -20.72 -23.11 -11.05
CA LEU A 304 -20.06 -22.32 -10.00
C LEU A 304 -18.65 -22.83 -9.64
N GLY A 305 -18.37 -24.13 -9.81
CA GLY A 305 -17.05 -24.69 -9.55
C GLY A 305 -15.97 -24.19 -10.52
N ASP A 306 -16.35 -23.70 -11.71
CA ASP A 306 -15.42 -23.14 -12.70
C ASP A 306 -14.76 -21.84 -12.18
N ILE A 307 -15.40 -21.14 -11.23
CA ILE A 307 -14.86 -19.95 -10.57
C ILE A 307 -13.55 -20.28 -9.86
N GLY A 308 -13.46 -21.49 -9.29
CA GLY A 308 -12.40 -21.85 -8.36
C GLY A 308 -12.47 -21.02 -7.08
N ARG A 309 -11.37 -20.94 -6.32
CA ARG A 309 -11.37 -20.28 -5.01
C ARG A 309 -11.66 -18.79 -5.12
N PHE A 310 -12.54 -18.25 -4.26
CA PHE A 310 -12.75 -16.81 -4.08
C PHE A 310 -11.98 -16.32 -2.85
N LYS A 311 -11.32 -15.16 -2.97
CA LYS A 311 -10.54 -14.56 -1.87
C LYS A 311 -10.68 -13.04 -1.84
N VAL A 312 -11.09 -12.50 -0.69
CA VAL A 312 -11.11 -11.06 -0.44
C VAL A 312 -9.67 -10.55 -0.23
N ILE A 313 -9.29 -9.52 -0.98
CA ILE A 313 -8.00 -8.83 -0.87
C ILE A 313 -8.11 -7.70 0.15
N SER A 314 -9.13 -6.87 0.00
CA SER A 314 -9.28 -5.63 0.78
C SER A 314 -10.74 -5.26 0.97
N GLU A 315 -10.98 -4.50 2.02
CA GLU A 315 -12.27 -3.89 2.35
C GLU A 315 -12.00 -2.47 2.87
N GLY A 316 -12.72 -1.48 2.37
CA GLY A 316 -12.57 -0.09 2.83
C GLY A 316 -13.72 0.84 2.45
N GLY A 317 -13.91 1.91 3.22
CA GLY A 317 -14.84 2.99 2.89
C GLY A 317 -14.32 3.87 1.75
N ILE A 318 -15.16 4.21 0.78
CA ILE A 318 -14.80 5.08 -0.36
C ILE A 318 -15.58 6.40 -0.38
N ALA A 319 -16.76 6.43 0.24
CA ALA A 319 -17.57 7.62 0.45
C ALA A 319 -18.49 7.40 1.67
N ALA A 320 -19.19 8.44 2.11
CA ALA A 320 -20.20 8.31 3.16
C ALA A 320 -21.27 7.28 2.75
N GLY A 321 -21.46 6.24 3.57
CA GLY A 321 -22.41 5.16 3.34
C GLY A 321 -22.06 4.21 2.19
N VAL A 322 -20.84 4.28 1.64
CA VAL A 322 -20.39 3.41 0.54
C VAL A 322 -19.04 2.76 0.85
N ARG A 323 -19.00 1.44 0.72
CA ARG A 323 -17.83 0.61 0.95
C ARG A 323 -17.46 -0.17 -0.29
N ARG A 324 -16.22 -0.61 -0.35
CA ARG A 324 -15.63 -1.36 -1.46
C ARG A 324 -14.99 -2.64 -0.94
N ILE A 325 -15.28 -3.74 -1.62
CA ILE A 325 -14.51 -4.98 -1.54
C ILE A 325 -13.76 -5.19 -2.85
N GLU A 326 -12.48 -5.51 -2.76
CA GLU A 326 -11.72 -6.07 -3.88
C GLU A 326 -11.41 -7.54 -3.59
N ALA A 327 -11.57 -8.39 -4.61
CA ALA A 327 -11.36 -9.82 -4.49
C ALA A 327 -10.77 -10.43 -5.77
N VAL A 328 -10.24 -11.64 -5.64
CA VAL A 328 -9.70 -12.45 -6.74
C VAL A 328 -10.31 -13.85 -6.72
N THR A 329 -10.33 -14.48 -7.90
CA THR A 329 -10.84 -15.85 -8.06
C THR A 329 -9.78 -16.79 -8.66
N GLY A 330 -10.11 -18.09 -8.68
CA GLY A 330 -9.36 -19.11 -9.40
C GLY A 330 -7.88 -19.21 -9.01
N ILE A 331 -7.02 -19.25 -10.03
CA ILE A 331 -5.57 -19.41 -9.84
C ILE A 331 -4.93 -18.19 -9.15
N ASP A 332 -5.48 -16.99 -9.36
CA ASP A 332 -4.92 -15.76 -8.79
C ASP A 332 -5.18 -15.71 -7.27
N ALA A 333 -6.33 -16.21 -6.82
CA ALA A 333 -6.62 -16.45 -5.40
C ALA A 333 -5.65 -17.48 -4.77
N TYR A 334 -5.36 -18.58 -5.47
CA TYR A 334 -4.37 -19.55 -5.02
C TYR A 334 -2.97 -18.95 -4.92
N GLN A 335 -2.55 -18.15 -5.91
CA GLN A 335 -1.25 -17.47 -5.90
C GLN A 335 -1.12 -16.49 -4.74
N LEU A 336 -2.19 -15.76 -4.41
CA LEU A 336 -2.23 -14.88 -3.25
C LEU A 336 -2.02 -15.66 -1.94
N ASP A 337 -2.73 -16.77 -1.77
CA ASP A 337 -2.56 -17.64 -0.59
C ASP A 337 -1.15 -18.23 -0.52
N LYS A 338 -0.58 -18.66 -1.66
CA LYS A 338 0.79 -19.17 -1.71
C LYS A 338 1.81 -18.10 -1.33
N LYS A 339 1.62 -16.85 -1.77
CA LYS A 339 2.45 -15.71 -1.36
C LYS A 339 2.37 -15.47 0.14
N ASN A 340 1.18 -15.55 0.73
CA ASN A 340 0.98 -15.39 2.18
C ASN A 340 1.64 -16.54 2.97
N GLU A 341 1.49 -17.79 2.52
CA GLU A 341 2.12 -18.97 3.11
C GLU A 341 3.66 -18.87 3.08
N ASN A 342 4.22 -18.46 1.95
CA ASN A 342 5.66 -18.25 1.80
C ASN A 342 6.16 -17.15 2.74
N THR A 343 5.41 -16.05 2.87
CA THR A 343 5.74 -14.94 3.78
C THR A 343 5.75 -15.41 5.23
N LEU A 344 4.72 -16.14 5.66
CA LEU A 344 4.68 -16.72 7.01
C LEU A 344 5.84 -17.70 7.26
N SER A 345 6.19 -18.50 6.26
CA SER A 345 7.31 -19.44 6.35
C SER A 345 8.67 -18.73 6.46
N MET A 346 8.84 -17.61 5.76
CA MET A 346 10.04 -16.77 5.92
C MET A 346 10.11 -16.17 7.34
N ILE A 347 9.00 -15.66 7.88
CA ILE A 347 8.94 -15.16 9.25
C ILE A 347 9.32 -16.26 10.24
N ALA A 348 8.72 -17.44 10.10
CA ALA A 348 9.03 -18.60 10.95
C ALA A 348 10.52 -18.98 10.88
N SER A 349 11.12 -18.95 9.69
CA SER A 349 12.55 -19.21 9.51
C SER A 349 13.42 -18.17 10.23
N LEU A 350 13.11 -16.88 10.10
CA LEU A 350 13.82 -15.79 10.79
C LEU A 350 13.70 -15.92 12.31
N THR A 351 12.53 -16.32 12.81
CA THR A 351 12.31 -16.54 14.24
C THR A 351 12.77 -17.91 14.74
N LYS A 352 13.37 -18.74 13.85
CA LYS A 352 13.78 -20.13 14.13
C LYS A 352 12.66 -20.94 14.78
N SER A 353 11.46 -20.85 14.21
CA SER A 353 10.24 -21.49 14.70
C SER A 353 9.48 -22.20 13.58
N SER A 354 8.37 -22.86 13.93
CA SER A 354 7.36 -23.31 12.97
C SER A 354 6.39 -22.19 12.61
N ASN A 355 5.63 -22.34 11.51
CA ASN A 355 4.58 -21.41 11.10
C ASN A 355 3.52 -21.22 12.19
N SER A 356 3.14 -22.29 12.90
CA SER A 356 2.19 -22.25 14.01
C SER A 356 2.68 -21.45 15.21
N MET A 357 3.99 -21.42 15.44
CA MET A 357 4.63 -20.73 16.57
C MET A 357 5.20 -19.36 16.20
N ALA A 358 5.11 -18.95 14.93
CA ALA A 358 5.73 -17.73 14.43
C ALA A 358 5.23 -16.50 15.19
N LEU A 359 3.92 -16.38 15.40
CA LEU A 359 3.32 -15.26 16.13
C LEU A 359 3.84 -15.15 17.57
N ASP A 360 3.88 -16.27 18.29
CA ASP A 360 4.33 -16.28 19.68
C ASP A 360 5.83 -15.99 19.79
N LYS A 361 6.62 -16.46 18.82
CA LYS A 361 8.05 -16.14 18.75
C LYS A 361 8.31 -14.67 18.43
N VAL A 362 7.52 -14.07 17.54
CA VAL A 362 7.56 -12.62 17.29
C VAL A 362 7.23 -11.85 18.58
N LYS A 363 6.15 -12.21 19.29
CA LYS A 363 5.81 -11.60 20.59
C LYS A 363 6.93 -11.76 21.61
N GLN A 364 7.56 -12.94 21.68
CA GLN A 364 8.70 -13.20 22.56
C GLN A 364 9.90 -12.32 22.22
N LEU A 365 10.24 -12.17 20.94
CA LEU A 365 11.33 -11.30 20.49
C LEU A 365 11.07 -9.83 20.85
N ILE A 366 9.85 -9.33 20.63
CA ILE A 366 9.45 -7.97 21.02
C ILE A 366 9.56 -7.77 22.55
N SER A 367 9.13 -8.75 23.34
CA SER A 367 9.24 -8.70 24.80
C SER A 367 10.71 -8.71 25.26
N ASN A 368 11.53 -9.58 24.65
CA ASN A 368 12.96 -9.66 24.92
C ASN A 368 13.69 -8.37 24.55
N GLN A 369 13.35 -7.75 23.42
CA GLN A 369 13.88 -6.45 23.01
C GLN A 369 13.61 -5.39 24.09
N LYS A 370 12.36 -5.25 24.55
CA LYS A 370 11.99 -4.31 25.62
C LYS A 370 12.73 -4.59 26.94
N ASN A 371 12.99 -5.86 27.25
CA ASN A 371 13.75 -6.24 28.44
C ASN A 371 15.24 -5.89 28.31
N LEU A 372 15.84 -6.11 27.15
CA LEU A 372 17.22 -5.73 26.86
C LEU A 372 17.39 -4.20 26.92
N GLU A 373 16.46 -3.43 26.35
CA GLU A 373 16.44 -1.96 26.45
C GLU A 373 16.41 -1.48 27.91
N LYS A 374 15.61 -2.13 28.77
CA LYS A 374 15.59 -1.85 30.21
C LYS A 374 16.92 -2.20 30.88
N GLN A 375 17.52 -3.35 30.55
CA GLN A 375 18.82 -3.74 31.11
C GLN A 375 19.93 -2.78 30.69
N ILE A 376 19.94 -2.33 29.44
CA ILE A 376 20.87 -1.30 28.95
C ILE A 376 20.75 -0.03 29.79
N ALA A 377 19.53 0.44 30.06
CA ALA A 377 19.31 1.63 30.89
C ALA A 377 19.81 1.42 32.34
N VAL A 378 19.62 0.22 32.91
CA VAL A 378 20.14 -0.12 34.25
C VAL A 378 21.67 -0.13 34.26
N PHE A 379 22.31 -0.76 33.28
CA PHE A 379 23.77 -0.80 33.19
C PHE A 379 24.38 0.59 32.96
N GLN A 380 23.75 1.43 32.14
CA GLN A 380 24.16 2.83 31.97
C GLN A 380 24.09 3.60 33.29
N LYS A 381 23.04 3.39 34.08
CA LYS A 381 22.90 4.02 35.41
C LYS A 381 23.96 3.52 36.40
N GLN A 382 24.28 2.22 36.37
CA GLN A 382 25.33 1.65 37.22
C GLN A 382 26.71 2.20 36.84
N LEU A 383 27.05 2.22 35.55
CA LEU A 383 28.30 2.79 35.05
C LEU A 383 28.47 4.26 35.44
N ALA A 384 27.39 5.05 35.39
CA ALA A 384 27.41 6.44 35.86
C ALA A 384 27.70 6.55 37.36
N SER A 385 27.18 5.62 38.18
CA SER A 385 27.43 5.58 39.62
C SER A 385 28.88 5.21 39.93
N ASP A 386 29.42 4.17 39.30
CA ASP A 386 30.78 3.69 39.52
C ASP A 386 31.83 4.70 39.03
N GLN A 387 31.55 5.40 37.92
CA GLN A 387 32.35 6.55 37.51
C GLN A 387 32.36 7.62 38.59
N GLY A 388 31.23 7.89 39.25
CA GLY A 388 31.14 8.86 40.33
C GLY A 388 32.23 8.70 41.39
N ASP A 389 32.47 7.49 41.88
CA ASP A 389 33.51 7.24 42.89
C ASP A 389 34.93 7.48 42.35
N SER A 390 35.21 7.09 41.11
CA SER A 390 36.48 7.41 40.45
C SER A 390 36.66 8.92 40.20
N LEU A 391 35.58 9.64 39.91
CA LEU A 391 35.62 11.07 39.62
C LEU A 391 35.91 11.91 40.87
N LEU A 392 35.49 11.44 42.06
CA LEU A 392 35.85 12.09 43.33
C LEU A 392 37.37 12.22 43.50
N SER A 393 38.14 11.24 43.03
CA SER A 393 39.61 11.29 43.10
C SER A 393 40.25 12.35 42.19
N LYS A 394 39.51 12.85 41.19
CA LYS A 394 39.95 13.92 40.28
C LYS A 394 39.67 15.32 40.83
N ALA A 395 38.99 15.44 41.98
CA ALA A 395 38.72 16.72 42.59
C ALA A 395 40.04 17.38 43.03
N THR A 396 40.21 18.66 42.72
CA THR A 396 41.39 19.46 43.10
C THR A 396 40.97 20.57 44.06
N GLU A 397 41.84 20.92 45.00
CA GLU A 397 41.56 21.99 45.96
C GLU A 397 42.23 23.30 45.51
N VAL A 398 41.46 24.39 45.46
CA VAL A 398 41.94 25.74 45.13
C VAL A 398 41.38 26.69 46.17
N LYS A 399 42.27 27.42 46.87
CA LYS A 399 41.90 28.40 47.91
C LYS A 399 40.91 27.87 48.96
N GLY A 400 41.03 26.60 49.34
CA GLY A 400 40.15 25.95 50.33
C GLY A 400 38.79 25.45 49.80
N VAL A 401 38.59 25.48 48.48
CA VAL A 401 37.37 24.98 47.81
C VAL A 401 37.73 23.79 46.92
N LYS A 402 36.98 22.68 47.03
CA LYS A 402 37.15 21.52 46.15
C LYS A 402 36.46 21.77 44.81
N ILE A 403 37.16 21.51 43.72
CA ILE A 403 36.65 21.63 42.35
C ILE A 403 36.74 20.28 41.65
N LEU A 404 35.63 19.84 41.08
CA LEU A 404 35.60 18.71 40.16
C LEU A 404 35.11 19.20 38.80
N ALA A 405 36.02 19.39 37.85
CA ALA A 405 35.73 19.80 36.49
C ALA A 405 36.23 18.74 35.51
N THR A 406 35.34 17.99 34.87
CA THR A 406 35.74 16.86 34.00
C THR A 406 34.67 16.50 32.98
N GLU A 407 35.14 15.98 31.85
CA GLU A 407 34.29 15.23 30.93
C GLU A 407 33.99 13.84 31.52
N VAL A 408 32.75 13.38 31.36
CA VAL A 408 32.28 12.03 31.72
C VAL A 408 31.83 11.29 30.46
N LYS A 409 32.15 10.00 30.35
CA LYS A 409 31.90 9.19 29.16
C LYS A 409 30.83 8.14 29.43
N GLY A 410 29.94 7.88 28.47
CA GLY A 410 28.93 6.83 28.59
C GLY A 410 27.76 7.16 29.53
N VAL A 411 27.60 8.44 29.89
CA VAL A 411 26.47 8.93 30.69
C VAL A 411 25.52 9.74 29.78
N PRO A 412 24.23 9.40 29.68
CA PRO A 412 23.27 10.21 28.94
C PRO A 412 23.21 11.64 29.47
N ALA A 413 23.08 12.64 28.59
CA ALA A 413 23.06 14.06 28.99
C ALA A 413 22.01 14.40 30.06
N LYS A 414 20.85 13.72 30.03
CA LYS A 414 19.77 13.88 31.02
C LYS A 414 20.19 13.46 32.44
N ASP A 415 21.15 12.55 32.57
CA ASP A 415 21.58 11.98 33.86
C ASP A 415 22.75 12.77 34.48
N LEU A 416 23.35 13.72 33.75
CA LEU A 416 24.44 14.57 34.24
C LEU A 416 24.05 15.37 35.49
N ARG A 417 22.79 15.79 35.57
CA ARG A 417 22.27 16.57 36.70
C ARG A 417 22.36 15.78 38.00
N ASP A 418 21.85 14.56 37.97
CA ASP A 418 21.82 13.67 39.13
C ASP A 418 23.23 13.24 39.53
N LEU A 419 24.13 13.05 38.56
CA LEU A 419 25.54 12.73 38.84
C LEU A 419 26.27 13.92 39.49
N ALA A 420 26.08 15.14 38.96
CA ALA A 420 26.68 16.34 39.52
C ALA A 420 26.20 16.61 40.96
N ASP A 421 24.90 16.42 41.22
CA ASP A 421 24.32 16.59 42.55
C ASP A 421 24.91 15.61 43.57
N LYS A 422 25.01 14.32 43.21
CA LYS A 422 25.63 13.29 44.06
C LYS A 422 27.10 13.54 44.35
N LEU A 423 27.87 13.95 43.34
CA LEU A 423 29.30 14.26 43.48
C LEU A 423 29.51 15.47 44.37
N LYS A 424 28.69 16.51 44.19
CA LYS A 424 28.68 17.71 45.02
C LYS A 424 28.42 17.35 46.49
N ASP A 425 27.42 16.52 46.76
CA ASP A 425 27.07 16.10 48.12
C ASP A 425 28.19 15.29 48.79
N LYS A 426 28.87 14.39 48.05
CA LYS A 426 30.00 13.61 48.56
C LYS A 426 31.26 14.46 48.84
N LEU A 427 31.48 15.54 48.07
CA LEU A 427 32.66 16.41 48.24
C LEU A 427 32.50 17.45 49.37
N GLY A 428 31.27 17.70 49.82
CA GLY A 428 30.95 18.54 50.97
C GLY A 428 30.92 20.03 50.65
N SER A 429 32.09 20.67 50.53
CA SER A 429 32.24 22.08 50.14
C SER A 429 32.92 22.16 48.78
N ALA A 430 32.13 22.23 47.70
CA ALA A 430 32.63 21.99 46.36
C ALA A 430 31.86 22.68 45.22
N ILE A 431 32.56 22.83 44.11
CA ILE A 431 32.03 23.22 42.80
C ILE A 431 32.25 22.05 41.86
N VAL A 432 31.18 21.51 41.27
CA VAL A 432 31.22 20.39 40.34
C VAL A 432 30.74 20.85 38.97
N VAL A 433 31.55 20.66 37.93
CA VAL A 433 31.19 20.92 36.53
C VAL A 433 31.45 19.65 35.72
N LEU A 434 30.39 19.08 35.18
CA LEU A 434 30.46 17.88 34.34
C LEU A 434 30.07 18.20 32.91
N ALA A 435 30.73 17.53 31.98
CA ALA A 435 30.44 17.62 30.56
C ALA A 435 30.27 16.23 29.95
N VAL A 436 29.33 16.06 29.02
CA VAL A 436 29.32 14.92 28.10
C VAL A 436 29.37 15.42 26.67
N VAL A 437 30.17 14.76 25.85
CA VAL A 437 30.21 14.97 24.40
C VAL A 437 29.40 13.87 23.74
N SER A 438 28.40 14.27 22.95
CA SER A 438 27.66 13.37 22.06
C SER A 438 27.71 13.97 20.66
N ASP A 439 28.34 13.24 19.74
CA ASP A 439 28.64 13.68 18.39
C ASP A 439 29.41 15.03 18.38
N LYS A 440 28.75 16.11 17.96
CA LYS A 440 29.29 17.48 17.92
C LYS A 440 28.67 18.41 18.96
N LYS A 441 27.92 17.87 19.93
CA LYS A 441 27.26 18.66 20.96
C LYS A 441 27.87 18.35 22.33
N VAL A 442 28.13 19.40 23.08
CA VAL A 442 28.54 19.34 24.48
C VAL A 442 27.31 19.62 25.33
N SER A 443 27.00 18.76 26.29
CA SER A 443 26.04 19.06 27.36
C SER A 443 26.79 19.27 28.66
N LEU A 444 26.42 20.32 29.40
CA LEU A 444 27.12 20.78 30.60
C LEU A 444 26.16 20.86 31.79
N VAL A 445 26.67 20.52 32.97
CA VAL A 445 26.00 20.75 34.25
C VAL A 445 27.01 21.31 35.24
N ALA A 446 26.59 22.32 36.00
CA ALA A 446 27.36 22.89 37.10
C ALA A 446 26.53 22.84 38.38
N ALA A 447 27.14 22.44 39.49
CA ALA A 447 26.52 22.33 40.80
C ALA A 447 27.44 22.96 41.86
N VAL A 448 26.87 23.76 42.77
CA VAL A 448 27.61 24.47 43.83
C VAL A 448 26.99 24.15 45.19
N THR A 449 27.81 23.86 46.19
CA THR A 449 27.35 23.56 47.56
C THR A 449 26.82 24.81 48.26
N LYS A 450 25.84 24.63 49.16
CA LYS A 450 25.12 25.76 49.76
C LYS A 450 26.02 26.79 50.45
N ASN A 451 27.07 26.33 51.11
CA ASN A 451 28.05 27.16 51.83
C ASN A 451 28.95 28.02 50.91
N LEU A 452 28.90 27.80 49.59
CA LEU A 452 29.68 28.53 48.59
C LEU A 452 28.83 29.47 47.73
N MET A 453 27.50 29.37 47.79
CA MET A 453 26.59 30.06 46.86
C MET A 453 26.70 31.60 46.95
N ASP A 454 26.99 32.15 48.13
CA ASP A 454 27.15 33.61 48.30
C ASP A 454 28.35 34.17 47.54
N LYS A 455 29.34 33.32 47.24
CA LYS A 455 30.57 33.70 46.50
C LYS A 455 30.56 33.19 45.06
N TYR A 456 29.98 32.02 44.82
CA TYR A 456 30.05 31.31 43.55
C TYR A 456 28.66 30.87 43.11
N GLN A 457 28.26 31.26 41.91
CA GLN A 457 26.93 31.00 41.36
C GLN A 457 27.03 29.97 40.23
N ALA A 458 26.33 28.84 40.35
CA ALA A 458 26.40 27.75 39.34
C ALA A 458 26.06 28.25 37.93
N GLY A 459 25.07 29.14 37.80
CA GLY A 459 24.71 29.78 36.52
C GLY A 459 25.87 30.54 35.87
N ASN A 460 26.63 31.32 36.65
CA ASN A 460 27.74 32.12 36.14
C ASN A 460 28.92 31.22 35.71
N ILE A 461 29.25 30.23 36.54
CA ILE A 461 30.33 29.27 36.25
C ILE A 461 30.00 28.48 34.98
N LEU A 462 28.77 27.99 34.88
CA LEU A 462 28.35 27.26 33.70
C LEU A 462 28.38 28.12 32.43
N ASN A 463 27.90 29.37 32.50
CA ASN A 463 27.90 30.25 31.33
C ASN A 463 29.32 30.59 30.87
N HIS A 464 30.27 30.71 31.80
CA HIS A 464 31.68 30.88 31.48
C HIS A 464 32.25 29.69 30.68
N VAL A 465 31.91 28.46 31.07
CA VAL A 465 32.33 27.25 30.35
C VAL A 465 31.59 27.11 29.01
N ALA A 466 30.27 27.32 29.03
CA ALA A 466 29.42 27.12 27.86
C ALA A 466 29.77 28.07 26.71
N THR A 467 30.10 29.34 27.00
CA THR A 467 30.49 30.32 25.98
C THR A 467 31.80 29.97 25.28
N GLN A 468 32.73 29.33 25.98
CA GLN A 468 34.00 28.87 25.40
C GLN A 468 33.86 27.66 24.47
N VAL A 469 32.80 26.85 24.65
CA VAL A 469 32.46 25.73 23.77
C VAL A 469 31.38 26.10 22.73
N GLY A 470 31.27 27.37 22.38
CA GLY A 470 30.34 27.85 21.34
C GLY A 470 28.87 27.73 21.74
N GLY A 471 28.57 27.98 23.01
CA GLY A 471 27.30 27.64 23.64
C GLY A 471 26.79 28.66 24.65
N LYS A 472 25.73 28.28 25.37
CA LYS A 472 25.12 29.07 26.45
C LYS A 472 24.68 28.14 27.59
N GLY A 473 24.72 28.66 28.80
CA GLY A 473 24.30 27.95 30.00
C GLY A 473 23.59 28.88 30.97
N GLY A 474 22.70 28.31 31.78
CA GLY A 474 21.96 29.08 32.78
C GLY A 474 21.32 28.19 33.83
N GLY A 475 20.90 28.81 34.93
CA GLY A 475 20.25 28.10 36.01
C GLY A 475 20.23 28.88 37.32
N ARG A 476 19.95 28.16 38.39
CA ARG A 476 19.88 28.71 39.75
C ARG A 476 21.28 28.77 40.38
N ALA A 477 21.37 29.39 41.56
CA ALA A 477 22.62 29.52 42.32
C ALA A 477 23.27 28.16 42.64
N ASP A 478 22.44 27.14 42.93
CA ASP A 478 22.84 25.80 43.34
C ASP A 478 23.14 24.86 42.17
N MET A 479 22.50 25.08 41.01
CA MET A 479 22.54 24.16 39.88
C MET A 479 22.22 24.88 38.55
N ALA A 480 23.03 24.62 37.53
CA ALA A 480 22.84 25.14 36.19
C ALA A 480 23.08 24.07 35.11
N GLN A 481 22.40 24.23 33.97
CA GLN A 481 22.55 23.35 32.82
C GLN A 481 22.69 24.15 31.52
N GLY A 482 23.36 23.56 30.53
CA GLY A 482 23.65 24.23 29.28
C GLY A 482 24.33 23.31 28.29
N GLY A 483 24.81 23.89 27.21
CA GLY A 483 25.52 23.13 26.19
C GLY A 483 26.21 24.01 25.16
N GLY A 484 26.96 23.37 24.28
CA GLY A 484 27.74 24.00 23.22
C GLY A 484 27.94 23.08 22.03
N THR A 485 28.64 23.58 21.02
CA THR A 485 28.82 22.93 19.71
C THR A 485 30.29 22.72 19.32
N GLU A 486 31.22 23.11 20.19
CA GLU A 486 32.68 23.05 19.95
C GLU A 486 33.35 22.13 20.99
N PRO A 487 33.19 20.80 20.89
CA PRO A 487 33.76 19.84 21.85
C PRO A 487 35.29 19.89 21.93
N GLU A 488 35.97 20.28 20.85
CA GLU A 488 37.43 20.44 20.82
C GLU A 488 37.96 21.49 21.80
N LYS A 489 37.13 22.49 22.19
CA LYS A 489 37.50 23.53 23.17
C LYS A 489 37.17 23.12 24.61
N LEU A 490 36.47 22.00 24.82
CA LEU A 490 36.02 21.56 26.13
C LEU A 490 37.15 21.38 27.16
N PRO A 491 38.32 20.79 26.83
CA PRO A 491 39.39 20.64 27.81
C PRO A 491 39.89 21.97 28.37
N MET A 492 40.04 22.99 27.51
CA MET A 492 40.43 24.34 27.91
C MET A 492 39.32 25.04 28.72
N ALA A 493 38.07 24.89 28.29
CA ALA A 493 36.93 25.46 28.97
C ALA A 493 36.79 24.91 30.40
N LEU A 494 36.99 23.60 30.61
CA LEU A 494 36.97 23.00 31.94
C LEU A 494 38.14 23.45 32.83
N SER A 495 39.33 23.67 32.26
CA SER A 495 40.48 24.15 33.06
C SER A 495 40.32 25.59 33.53
N SER A 496 39.66 26.45 32.74
CA SER A 496 39.44 27.88 33.04
C SER A 496 38.64 28.14 34.32
N ILE A 497 37.91 27.14 34.83
CA ILE A 497 37.13 27.25 36.07
C ILE A 497 38.03 27.61 37.26
N LYS A 498 39.30 27.19 37.26
CA LYS A 498 40.25 27.53 38.32
C LYS A 498 40.55 29.02 38.39
N ASP A 499 40.43 29.74 37.28
CA ASP A 499 40.71 31.18 37.19
C ASP A 499 39.56 32.04 37.72
N LEU A 500 38.38 31.44 37.94
CA LEU A 500 37.20 32.09 38.53
C LEU A 500 37.20 32.09 40.07
N LEU A 501 38.15 31.38 40.69
CA LEU A 501 38.28 31.18 42.14
C LEU A 501 39.52 31.92 42.65
#